data_AF-X1CR71-F1
#
_entry.id   AF-X1CR71-F1
#
_cell.length_a   1.000
_cell.length_b   1.000
_cell.length_c   1.000
_cell.angle_alpha   90.00
_cell.angle_beta   90.00
_cell.angle_gamma   90.00
#
_symmetry.space_group_name_H-M   'P 1'
#
loop_
_entity.id
_entity.type
_entity.pdbx_description
1 polymer ?
#
loop_
_entity_poly.entity_id
_entity_poly.type
_entity_poly.pdbx_seq_one_letter_code
_entity_poly.pdbx_strand_id
1 'polypeptide(L)'
;IIRYIERDEVIKAHKFVGQVTKSLDKGLTQKEQIQLLEDFKEGIYNTLIATSVGEEGLDIAECDLVIFYDNVPSAVRSIQRRGRTGRKKEGKVLMLMAEGTRDESYYWAEKGKERVMNQSLKNMKDNDSSSKAGQKSLLNYLKEEDSQESSRIENSSDLSHIKNIEGAQDYKIICDNRETASAVVRALSLMGVSLELKQLPVADYILSGRVGIERKSAKDFNDSVKDGRLFNELFELKNNFVRPILILEGDPFLNSNINQNALYGAITSVILNLGITI
;
A
#
# COMPACT_ATOMS: atom_id res chain seq x y z
N ILE A 1 11.98 27.30 -12.54
CA ILE A 1 10.55 27.29 -12.93
C ILE A 1 9.79 28.40 -12.22
N ILE A 2 9.64 28.38 -10.89
CA ILE A 2 8.91 29.42 -10.14
C ILE A 2 9.37 30.84 -10.49
N ARG A 3 10.66 31.16 -10.34
CA ARG A 3 11.22 32.48 -10.69
C ARG A 3 10.96 32.95 -12.13
N TYR A 4 10.71 32.00 -13.04
CA TYR A 4 10.40 32.31 -14.43
C TYR A 4 8.90 32.65 -14.58
N ILE A 5 8.04 31.92 -13.87
CA ILE A 5 6.58 32.05 -13.93
C ILE A 5 6.08 33.22 -13.07
N GLU A 6 6.76 33.57 -11.97
CA GLU A 6 6.46 34.75 -11.13
C GLU A 6 6.57 36.10 -11.87
N ARG A 7 7.10 36.11 -13.10
CA ARG A 7 7.13 37.30 -13.96
C ARG A 7 5.78 37.59 -14.61
N ASP A 8 4.86 36.63 -14.58
CA ASP A 8 3.53 36.76 -15.12
C ASP A 8 2.57 37.28 -14.03
N GLU A 9 1.83 38.35 -14.32
CA GLU A 9 0.92 38.98 -13.35
C GLU A 9 -0.30 38.09 -13.02
N VAL A 10 -0.63 37.14 -13.88
CA VAL A 10 -1.79 36.25 -13.74
C VAL A 10 -1.42 35.00 -12.92
N ILE A 11 -0.17 34.55 -12.97
CA ILE A 11 0.22 33.27 -12.38
C ILE A 11 0.86 33.46 -10.99
N LYS A 12 0.07 33.17 -9.95
CA LYS A 12 0.50 33.15 -8.56
C LYS A 12 0.95 31.74 -8.18
N ALA A 13 2.21 31.45 -8.49
CA ALA A 13 2.79 30.12 -8.29
C ALA A 13 3.51 29.97 -6.94
N HIS A 14 3.43 28.79 -6.34
CA HIS A 14 4.25 28.43 -5.17
C HIS A 14 4.85 27.02 -5.31
N LYS A 15 6.02 26.78 -4.69
CA LYS A 15 6.60 25.42 -4.62
C LYS A 15 5.81 24.55 -3.67
N PHE A 16 5.58 23.29 -4.07
CA PHE A 16 5.01 22.25 -3.23
C PHE A 16 5.95 21.04 -3.20
N VAL A 17 6.91 21.08 -2.27
CA VAL A 17 7.99 20.10 -2.17
C VAL A 17 7.91 19.31 -0.87
N GLY A 18 8.69 18.23 -0.77
CA GLY A 18 8.74 17.38 0.42
C GLY A 18 9.38 18.07 1.62
N GLN A 19 9.42 17.34 2.73
CA GLN A 19 9.97 17.83 4.00
C GLN A 19 11.51 17.83 4.01
N VAL A 20 12.14 17.04 3.14
CA VAL A 20 13.60 16.93 3.06
C VAL A 20 14.20 18.22 2.51
N THR A 21 15.11 18.82 3.28
CA THR A 21 15.91 19.96 2.85
C THR A 21 17.14 19.46 2.09
N LYS A 22 17.35 19.94 0.86
CA LYS A 22 18.53 19.61 0.06
C LYS A 22 19.34 20.87 -0.21
N SER A 23 20.56 20.92 0.34
CA SER A 23 21.55 21.98 0.11
C SER A 23 20.98 23.40 0.23
N LEU A 24 20.55 23.99 -0.89
CA LEU A 24 20.06 25.37 -1.02
C LEU A 24 18.52 25.48 -1.01
N ASP A 25 17.80 24.37 -1.09
CA ASP A 25 16.33 24.34 -1.19
C ASP A 25 15.72 23.70 0.06
N LYS A 26 15.15 24.56 0.92
CA LYS A 26 14.45 24.15 2.14
C LYS A 26 13.16 23.44 1.78
N GLY A 27 12.99 22.24 2.34
CA GLY A 27 11.74 21.49 2.26
C GLY A 27 10.62 22.18 3.05
N LEU A 28 9.37 21.79 2.78
CA LEU A 28 8.21 22.31 3.50
C LEU A 28 7.88 21.36 4.65
N THR A 29 7.72 21.88 5.86
CA THR A 29 7.15 21.14 6.98
C THR A 29 5.71 20.73 6.67
N GLN A 30 5.19 19.71 7.35
CA GLN A 30 3.80 19.28 7.16
C GLN A 30 2.79 20.41 7.41
N LYS A 31 3.06 21.28 8.41
CA LYS A 31 2.22 22.45 8.69
C LYS A 31 2.24 23.45 7.54
N GLU A 32 3.41 23.74 6.97
CA GLU A 32 3.54 24.63 5.80
C GLU A 32 2.86 24.02 4.56
N GLN A 33 2.95 22.70 4.37
CA GLN A 33 2.25 22.02 3.27
C GLN A 33 0.73 22.13 3.40
N ILE A 34 0.18 21.93 4.60
CA ILE A 34 -1.27 22.06 4.84
C ILE A 34 -1.73 23.50 4.60
N GLN A 35 -1.02 24.49 5.16
CA GLN A 35 -1.35 25.90 4.94
C GLN A 35 -1.33 26.26 3.45
N LEU A 36 -0.33 25.78 2.70
CA LEU A 36 -0.25 26.08 1.27
C LEU A 36 -1.41 25.47 0.47
N LEU A 37 -1.91 24.30 0.87
CA LEU A 37 -3.10 23.70 0.24
C LEU A 37 -4.37 24.50 0.54
N GLU A 38 -4.48 25.06 1.75
CA GLU A 38 -5.57 25.99 2.10
C GLU A 38 -5.46 27.27 1.28
N ASP A 39 -4.29 27.90 1.22
CA ASP A 39 -4.02 29.10 0.42
C ASP A 39 -4.34 28.88 -1.06
N PHE A 40 -4.02 27.70 -1.59
CA PHE A 40 -4.35 27.32 -2.96
C PHE A 40 -5.87 27.18 -3.17
N LYS A 41 -6.56 26.56 -2.20
CA LYS A 41 -8.03 26.39 -2.23
C LYS A 41 -8.77 27.72 -2.12
N GLU A 42 -8.22 28.68 -1.39
CA GLU A 42 -8.75 30.04 -1.26
C GLU A 42 -8.39 30.94 -2.46
N GLY A 43 -7.54 30.48 -3.37
CA GLY A 43 -7.12 31.22 -4.56
C GLY A 43 -6.05 32.28 -4.30
N ILE A 44 -5.40 32.26 -3.14
CA ILE A 44 -4.20 33.07 -2.85
C ILE A 44 -3.10 32.69 -3.84
N TYR A 45 -2.89 31.39 -4.01
CA TYR A 45 -2.11 30.81 -5.11
C TYR A 45 -3.06 30.13 -6.09
N ASN A 46 -2.82 30.29 -7.39
CA ASN A 46 -3.57 29.61 -8.43
C ASN A 46 -2.73 28.57 -9.19
N THR A 47 -1.47 28.39 -8.81
CA THR A 47 -0.58 27.39 -9.39
C THR A 47 0.32 26.78 -8.33
N LEU A 48 0.37 25.45 -8.26
CA LEU A 48 1.32 24.73 -7.43
C LEU A 48 2.31 23.97 -8.30
N ILE A 49 3.60 24.14 -8.02
CA ILE A 49 4.68 23.40 -8.69
C ILE A 49 5.15 22.32 -7.73
N ALA A 50 4.64 21.11 -7.96
CA ALA A 50 4.90 19.96 -7.11
C ALA A 50 6.04 19.09 -7.64
N THR A 51 6.74 18.44 -6.71
CA THR A 51 7.61 17.27 -7.01
C THR A 51 6.81 15.98 -6.83
N SER A 52 7.46 14.85 -6.58
CA SER A 52 6.80 13.55 -6.30
C SER A 52 5.78 13.59 -5.15
N VAL A 53 5.80 14.64 -4.33
CA VAL A 53 4.81 14.91 -3.27
C VAL A 53 3.40 15.12 -3.83
N GLY A 54 3.27 15.64 -5.05
CA GLY A 54 1.96 15.79 -5.70
C GLY A 54 1.32 14.47 -6.17
N GLU A 55 2.08 13.37 -6.14
CA GLU A 55 1.67 12.09 -6.73
C GLU A 55 0.82 11.24 -5.76
N GLU A 56 1.16 11.19 -4.46
CA GLU A 56 0.54 10.26 -3.50
C GLU A 56 0.07 10.93 -2.20
N GLY A 57 -0.98 10.37 -1.59
CA GLY A 57 -1.31 10.54 -0.17
C GLY A 57 -1.84 11.91 0.31
N LEU A 58 -1.81 12.95 -0.52
CA LEU A 58 -2.27 14.30 -0.15
C LEU A 58 -3.58 14.65 -0.86
N ASP A 59 -4.51 15.27 -0.12
CA ASP A 59 -5.76 15.79 -0.67
C ASP A 59 -5.52 17.20 -1.22
N ILE A 60 -5.02 17.27 -2.46
CA ILE A 60 -4.90 18.52 -3.20
C ILE A 60 -6.28 18.86 -3.76
N ALA A 61 -6.71 20.12 -3.60
CA ALA A 61 -7.95 20.62 -4.15
C ALA A 61 -8.06 20.32 -5.66
N GLU A 62 -9.29 20.12 -6.14
CA GLU A 62 -9.53 19.85 -7.55
C GLU A 62 -9.07 21.04 -8.41
N CYS A 63 -8.18 20.76 -9.36
CA CYS A 63 -7.64 21.74 -10.30
C CYS A 63 -8.37 21.67 -11.64
N ASP A 64 -8.42 22.76 -12.40
CA ASP A 64 -8.93 22.76 -13.78
C ASP A 64 -7.89 22.30 -14.81
N LEU A 65 -6.60 22.42 -14.48
CA LEU A 65 -5.47 22.09 -15.34
C LEU A 65 -4.37 21.38 -14.55
N VAL A 66 -3.87 20.28 -15.10
CA VAL A 66 -2.70 19.56 -14.60
C VAL A 66 -1.65 19.47 -15.70
N ILE A 67 -0.42 19.89 -15.41
CA ILE A 67 0.70 19.87 -16.35
C ILE A 67 1.76 18.89 -15.85
N PHE A 68 2.14 17.91 -16.67
CA PHE A 68 3.27 17.03 -16.41
C PHE A 68 4.52 17.61 -17.07
N TYR A 69 5.46 18.05 -16.24
CA TYR A 69 6.76 18.52 -16.72
C TYR A 69 7.74 17.35 -16.95
N ASP A 70 7.58 16.28 -16.18
CA ASP A 70 8.39 15.07 -16.27
C ASP A 70 7.55 13.91 -16.81
N ASN A 71 8.21 13.02 -17.57
CA ASN A 71 7.60 11.78 -18.01
C ASN A 71 8.11 10.62 -17.14
N VAL A 72 7.19 9.96 -16.44
CA VAL A 72 7.51 8.84 -15.54
C VAL A 72 6.84 7.58 -16.09
N PRO A 73 7.56 6.46 -16.29
CA PRO A 73 7.02 5.23 -16.87
C PRO A 73 6.16 4.42 -15.88
N SER A 74 5.24 5.08 -15.17
CA SER A 74 4.35 4.52 -14.16
C SER A 74 2.90 4.91 -14.43
N ALA A 75 2.10 3.94 -14.88
CA ALA A 75 0.68 4.14 -15.14
C ALA A 75 -0.09 4.59 -13.88
N VAL A 76 0.27 4.05 -12.71
CA VAL A 76 -0.38 4.41 -11.43
C VAL A 76 -0.17 5.90 -11.11
N ARG A 77 1.08 6.38 -11.20
CA ARG A 77 1.39 7.80 -10.94
C ARG A 77 0.71 8.71 -11.94
N SER A 78 0.72 8.35 -13.22
CA SER A 78 0.01 9.12 -14.25
C SER A 78 -1.49 9.23 -13.96
N ILE A 79 -2.14 8.14 -13.55
CA ILE A 79 -3.57 8.13 -13.20
C ILE A 79 -3.85 8.96 -11.95
N GLN A 80 -3.06 8.81 -10.89
CA GLN A 80 -3.24 9.56 -9.65
C GLN A 80 -3.06 11.08 -9.87
N ARG A 81 -2.04 11.47 -10.64
CA ARG A 81 -1.79 12.88 -11.00
C ARG A 81 -2.92 13.44 -11.86
N ARG A 82 -3.40 12.69 -12.87
CA ARG A 82 -4.58 13.10 -13.67
C ARG A 82 -5.83 13.20 -12.82
N GLY A 83 -5.98 12.32 -11.84
CA GLY A 83 -7.08 12.33 -10.87
C GLY A 83 -7.12 13.55 -9.95
N ARG A 84 -6.22 14.53 -10.10
CA ARG A 84 -6.30 15.85 -9.46
C ARG A 84 -7.17 16.85 -10.22
N THR A 85 -7.60 16.48 -11.42
CA THR A 85 -8.53 17.23 -12.24
C THR A 85 -9.63 16.29 -12.75
N GLY A 86 -10.74 16.83 -13.27
CA GLY A 86 -11.74 16.01 -13.95
C GLY A 86 -12.70 15.22 -13.04
N ARG A 87 -12.83 15.55 -11.73
CA ARG A 87 -13.68 14.78 -10.79
C ARG A 87 -15.12 15.29 -10.74
N LYS A 88 -15.31 16.61 -10.65
CA LYS A 88 -16.62 17.29 -10.62
C LYS A 88 -16.86 18.13 -11.86
N LYS A 89 -15.79 18.69 -12.46
CA LYS A 89 -15.84 19.51 -13.66
C LYS A 89 -14.84 19.03 -14.71
N GLU A 90 -15.02 19.45 -15.96
CA GLU A 90 -14.06 19.12 -17.02
C GLU A 90 -12.68 19.65 -16.68
N GLY A 91 -11.72 18.73 -16.68
CA GLY A 91 -10.33 18.98 -16.37
C GLY A 91 -9.45 18.82 -17.59
N LYS A 92 -8.37 19.61 -17.70
CA LYS A 92 -7.36 19.47 -18.75
C LYS A 92 -6.09 18.86 -18.19
N VAL A 93 -5.51 17.92 -18.93
CA VAL A 93 -4.19 17.35 -18.62
C VAL A 93 -3.29 17.61 -19.82
N LEU A 94 -2.17 18.29 -19.57
CA LEU A 94 -1.12 18.52 -20.56
C LEU A 94 0.14 17.77 -20.14
N MET A 95 0.79 17.08 -21.06
CA MET A 95 2.08 16.45 -20.84
C MET A 95 3.12 17.13 -21.73
N LEU A 96 4.16 17.66 -21.11
CA LEU A 96 5.31 18.20 -21.81
C LEU A 96 6.29 17.04 -22.09
N MET A 97 6.78 16.99 -23.32
CA MET A 97 7.66 15.94 -23.79
C MET A 97 8.67 16.54 -24.76
N ALA A 98 9.95 16.24 -24.57
CA ALA A 98 10.98 16.65 -25.51
C ALA A 98 11.12 15.60 -26.64
N GLU A 99 10.91 16.05 -27.88
CA GLU A 99 11.03 15.23 -29.09
C GLU A 99 12.46 14.67 -29.26
N GLY A 100 12.58 13.42 -29.68
CA GLY A 100 13.85 12.74 -29.90
C GLY A 100 14.61 12.36 -28.62
N THR A 101 13.96 12.44 -27.46
CA THR A 101 14.58 12.12 -26.17
C THR A 101 13.99 10.87 -25.52
N ARG A 102 14.53 10.49 -24.35
CA ARG A 102 14.00 9.38 -23.53
C ARG A 102 12.54 9.60 -23.11
N ASP A 103 12.04 10.84 -23.14
CA ASP A 103 10.67 11.16 -22.78
C ASP A 103 9.66 10.43 -23.66
N GLU A 104 9.94 10.25 -24.96
CA GLU A 104 9.09 9.47 -25.86
C GLU A 104 9.04 8.00 -25.45
N SER A 105 10.19 7.43 -25.12
CA SER A 105 10.27 6.03 -24.68
C SER A 105 9.47 5.81 -23.39
N TYR A 106 9.54 6.75 -22.45
CA TYR A 106 8.76 6.70 -21.21
C TYR A 106 7.27 6.88 -21.45
N TYR A 107 6.88 7.76 -22.38
CA TYR A 107 5.50 7.92 -22.79
C TYR A 107 4.91 6.62 -23.33
N TRP A 108 5.58 6.00 -24.30
CA TRP A 108 5.09 4.77 -24.92
C TRP A 108 5.06 3.60 -23.92
N ALA A 109 6.05 3.52 -23.02
CA ALA A 109 6.06 2.53 -21.95
C ALA A 109 4.89 2.74 -20.97
N GLU A 110 4.58 3.98 -20.60
CA GLU A 110 3.43 4.33 -19.75
C GLU A 110 2.11 3.93 -20.42
N LYS A 111 1.91 4.30 -21.70
CA LYS A 111 0.71 3.95 -22.47
C LYS A 111 0.54 2.43 -22.61
N GLY A 112 1.64 1.71 -22.80
CA GLY A 112 1.64 0.25 -22.82
C GLY A 112 1.14 -0.35 -21.51
N LYS A 113 1.70 0.09 -20.37
CA LYS A 113 1.29 -0.38 -19.03
C LYS A 113 -0.16 -0.01 -18.70
N GLU A 114 -0.58 1.21 -19.04
CA GLU A 114 -1.96 1.67 -18.87
C GLU A 114 -2.95 0.83 -19.68
N ARG A 115 -2.61 0.47 -20.92
CA ARG A 115 -3.44 -0.41 -21.76
C ARG A 115 -3.60 -1.79 -21.14
N VAL A 116 -2.51 -2.39 -20.68
CA VAL A 116 -2.53 -3.71 -20.01
C VAL A 116 -3.41 -3.65 -18.77
N MET A 117 -3.24 -2.62 -17.93
CA MET A 117 -4.06 -2.43 -16.72
C MET A 117 -5.55 -2.30 -17.07
N ASN A 118 -5.91 -1.47 -18.05
CA ASN A 118 -7.29 -1.28 -18.48
C ASN A 118 -7.90 -2.56 -19.07
N GLN A 119 -7.09 -3.36 -19.78
CA GLN A 119 -7.53 -4.66 -20.30
C GLN A 119 -7.81 -5.64 -19.15
N SER A 120 -6.94 -5.70 -18.15
CA SER A 120 -7.17 -6.52 -16.95
C SER A 120 -8.46 -6.11 -16.22
N LEU A 121 -8.73 -4.80 -16.07
CA LEU A 121 -9.97 -4.30 -15.45
C LEU A 121 -11.22 -4.64 -16.27
N LYS A 122 -11.15 -4.59 -17.60
CA LYS A 122 -12.25 -5.02 -18.47
C LYS A 122 -12.53 -6.50 -18.32
N ASN A 123 -11.51 -7.35 -18.36
CA ASN A 123 -11.67 -8.79 -18.17
C ASN A 123 -12.29 -9.12 -16.81
N MET A 124 -11.95 -8.37 -15.75
CA MET A 124 -12.61 -8.49 -14.44
C MET A 124 -14.10 -8.11 -14.49
N LYS A 125 -14.45 -6.99 -15.15
CA LYS A 125 -15.86 -6.55 -15.30
C LYS A 125 -16.68 -7.48 -16.20
N ASP A 126 -16.09 -8.05 -17.23
CA ASP A 126 -16.78 -8.95 -18.16
C ASP A 126 -17.06 -10.31 -17.47
N ASN A 127 -16.14 -10.80 -16.64
CA ASN A 127 -16.39 -11.95 -15.76
C ASN A 127 -17.50 -11.68 -14.73
N ASP A 128 -17.66 -10.43 -14.28
CA ASP A 128 -18.75 -10.02 -13.40
C ASP A 128 -20.09 -9.82 -14.14
N SER A 129 -20.04 -9.57 -15.46
CA SER A 129 -21.24 -9.34 -16.29
C SER A 129 -21.99 -10.63 -16.64
N SER A 130 -21.35 -11.80 -16.52
CA SER A 130 -22.01 -13.12 -16.48
C SER A 130 -22.83 -13.35 -15.20
N SER A 131 -22.75 -12.45 -14.22
CA SER A 131 -23.45 -12.51 -12.92
C SER A 131 -24.64 -11.55 -12.85
N LYS A 132 -25.25 -11.17 -13.98
CA LYS A 132 -26.48 -10.33 -14.04
C LYS A 132 -27.77 -11.08 -13.67
N ALA A 133 -27.72 -12.02 -12.73
CA ALA A 133 -28.90 -12.37 -11.95
C ALA A 133 -28.94 -11.40 -10.77
N GLY A 134 -29.97 -10.55 -10.71
CA GLY A 134 -30.08 -9.44 -9.77
C GLY A 134 -29.65 -9.82 -8.35
N GLN A 135 -28.96 -8.88 -7.69
CA GLN A 135 -28.52 -8.99 -6.30
C GLN A 135 -29.66 -9.57 -5.44
N LYS A 136 -29.56 -10.86 -5.11
CA LYS A 136 -30.54 -11.52 -4.25
C LYS A 136 -30.45 -10.84 -2.89
N SER A 137 -31.58 -10.31 -2.41
CA SER A 137 -31.71 -9.83 -1.03
C SER A 137 -31.16 -10.88 -0.06
N LEU A 138 -30.52 -10.44 1.03
CA LEU A 138 -29.96 -11.28 2.10
C LEU A 138 -30.95 -12.36 2.57
N LEU A 139 -32.25 -12.08 2.47
CA LEU A 139 -33.37 -12.99 2.78
C LEU A 139 -33.49 -14.21 1.85
N ASN A 140 -33.00 -14.14 0.61
CA ASN A 140 -32.98 -15.27 -0.31
C ASN A 140 -31.76 -16.17 -0.08
N TYR A 141 -30.66 -15.63 0.45
CA TYR A 141 -29.46 -16.42 0.78
C TYR A 141 -29.73 -17.40 1.92
N LEU A 142 -30.51 -16.99 2.92
CA LEU A 142 -30.91 -17.82 4.06
C LEU A 142 -31.94 -18.91 3.70
N LYS A 143 -32.55 -18.84 2.51
CA LYS A 143 -33.57 -19.82 2.06
C LYS A 143 -33.01 -20.91 1.16
N GLU A 144 -31.81 -20.72 0.61
CA GLU A 144 -31.19 -21.67 -0.33
C GLU A 144 -30.18 -22.62 0.35
N GLU A 145 -29.99 -22.54 1.68
CA GLU A 145 -29.13 -23.46 2.45
C GLU A 145 -29.61 -24.93 2.47
N ASP A 146 -30.85 -25.21 2.04
CA ASP A 146 -31.39 -26.58 2.04
C ASP A 146 -31.16 -27.34 0.72
N SER A 147 -30.53 -26.75 -0.30
CA SER A 147 -30.43 -27.44 -1.60
C SER A 147 -29.23 -27.01 -2.43
N GLN A 148 -28.27 -27.92 -2.58
CA GLN A 148 -27.29 -27.97 -3.66
C GLN A 148 -26.04 -27.11 -3.47
N GLU A 149 -25.21 -27.59 -2.53
CA GLU A 149 -23.78 -27.82 -2.72
C GLU A 149 -23.46 -28.15 -4.18
N SER A 150 -22.87 -27.21 -4.92
CA SER A 150 -21.77 -27.43 -5.88
C SER A 150 -21.67 -26.29 -6.88
N SER A 151 -20.43 -25.83 -7.06
CA SER A 151 -19.91 -25.09 -8.22
C SER A 151 -20.12 -23.57 -8.23
N ARG A 152 -19.09 -22.86 -7.75
CA ARG A 152 -18.23 -21.92 -8.52
C ARG A 152 -17.75 -20.80 -7.61
N ILE A 153 -16.44 -20.59 -7.54
CA ILE A 153 -15.74 -19.29 -7.69
C ILE A 153 -14.23 -19.57 -7.72
N GLU A 154 -13.63 -19.38 -8.89
CA GLU A 154 -12.18 -19.32 -9.11
C GLU A 154 -11.76 -17.86 -9.30
N ASN A 155 -11.39 -17.23 -8.19
CA ASN A 155 -10.21 -16.36 -8.03
C ASN A 155 -9.69 -16.53 -6.59
N SER A 156 -9.79 -17.77 -6.11
CA SER A 156 -9.66 -18.27 -4.75
C SER A 156 -8.58 -19.35 -4.66
N SER A 157 -7.66 -19.42 -5.63
CA SER A 157 -6.86 -20.63 -5.87
C SER A 157 -6.01 -21.11 -4.68
N ASP A 158 -5.70 -20.25 -3.71
CA ASP A 158 -5.04 -20.67 -2.46
C ASP A 158 -5.95 -20.71 -1.23
N LEU A 159 -7.11 -20.05 -1.27
CA LEU A 159 -8.03 -19.95 -0.13
C LEU A 159 -9.19 -20.95 -0.21
N SER A 160 -9.47 -21.54 -1.38
CA SER A 160 -10.47 -22.60 -1.56
C SER A 160 -10.15 -23.89 -0.80
N HIS A 161 -8.89 -24.06 -0.39
CA HIS A 161 -8.45 -25.19 0.44
C HIS A 161 -8.59 -24.94 1.94
N ILE A 162 -8.87 -23.71 2.36
CA ILE A 162 -9.01 -23.38 3.77
C ILE A 162 -10.38 -23.86 4.24
N LYS A 163 -10.38 -25.07 4.80
CA LYS A 163 -11.54 -25.65 5.45
C LYS A 163 -11.71 -25.00 6.82
N ASN A 164 -12.98 -24.80 7.19
CA ASN A 164 -13.33 -24.50 8.56
C ASN A 164 -12.79 -25.64 9.45
N ILE A 165 -12.04 -25.28 10.48
CA ILE A 165 -11.45 -26.24 11.41
C ILE A 165 -12.45 -26.40 12.57
N GLU A 166 -12.96 -27.62 12.74
CA GLU A 166 -13.89 -27.92 13.83
C GLU A 166 -13.26 -27.57 15.19
N GLY A 167 -13.94 -26.74 15.98
CA GLY A 167 -13.47 -26.27 17.28
C GLY A 167 -12.55 -25.03 17.24
N ALA A 168 -12.25 -24.47 16.06
CA ALA A 168 -11.45 -23.26 15.94
C ALA A 168 -12.06 -22.05 16.66
N GLN A 169 -13.38 -22.00 16.78
CA GLN A 169 -14.12 -20.93 17.44
C GLN A 169 -13.78 -20.76 18.94
N ASP A 170 -13.28 -21.82 19.57
CA ASP A 170 -12.89 -21.81 20.98
C ASP A 170 -11.54 -21.11 21.20
N TYR A 171 -10.78 -20.91 20.12
CA TYR A 171 -9.50 -20.23 20.16
C TYR A 171 -9.66 -18.76 19.80
N LYS A 172 -9.22 -17.91 20.74
CA LYS A 172 -9.20 -16.47 20.56
C LYS A 172 -7.80 -15.99 20.17
N ILE A 173 -7.68 -15.34 19.02
CA ILE A 173 -6.45 -14.66 18.58
C ILE A 173 -6.70 -13.16 18.60
N ILE A 174 -5.79 -12.41 19.22
CA ILE A 174 -5.78 -10.96 19.14
C ILE A 174 -4.87 -10.55 17.99
N CYS A 175 -5.36 -9.71 17.09
CA CYS A 175 -4.62 -9.25 15.91
C CYS A 175 -4.43 -7.74 15.95
N ASP A 176 -3.25 -7.27 15.57
CA ASP A 176 -3.00 -5.84 15.41
C ASP A 176 -3.86 -5.27 14.27
N ASN A 177 -4.44 -4.09 14.48
CA ASN A 177 -5.28 -3.41 13.48
C ASN A 177 -4.54 -3.14 12.16
N ARG A 178 -3.21 -2.99 12.18
CA ARG A 178 -2.38 -2.79 10.98
C ARG A 178 -2.41 -4.00 10.05
N GLU A 179 -2.70 -5.20 10.58
CA GLU A 179 -2.78 -6.45 9.81
C GLU A 179 -4.19 -6.77 9.28
N THR A 180 -5.21 -5.95 9.58
CA THR A 180 -6.62 -6.24 9.22
C THR A 180 -6.83 -6.52 7.72
N ALA A 181 -6.06 -5.87 6.84
CA ALA A 181 -6.16 -6.05 5.39
C ALA A 181 -5.41 -7.30 4.86
N SER A 182 -4.67 -8.00 5.72
CA SER A 182 -3.85 -9.16 5.37
C SER A 182 -4.68 -10.36 4.92
N ALA A 183 -4.11 -11.16 4.02
CA ALA A 183 -4.69 -12.45 3.62
C ALA A 183 -4.77 -13.43 4.81
N VAL A 184 -3.88 -13.28 5.80
CA VAL A 184 -3.84 -14.13 7.00
C VAL A 184 -5.07 -13.92 7.87
N VAL A 185 -5.49 -12.68 8.12
CA VAL A 185 -6.70 -12.38 8.90
C VAL A 185 -7.94 -12.97 8.23
N ARG A 186 -8.04 -12.86 6.89
CA ARG A 186 -9.11 -13.50 6.13
C ARG A 186 -9.07 -15.02 6.26
N ALA A 187 -7.91 -15.64 6.12
CA ALA A 187 -7.73 -17.07 6.26
C ALA A 187 -8.13 -17.58 7.65
N LEU A 188 -7.68 -16.92 8.72
CA LEU A 188 -8.02 -17.26 10.10
C LEU A 188 -9.52 -17.14 10.36
N SER A 189 -10.17 -16.12 9.80
CA SER A 189 -11.62 -15.97 9.88
C SER A 189 -12.36 -17.10 9.15
N LEU A 190 -11.90 -17.49 7.95
CA LEU A 190 -12.47 -18.62 7.20
C LEU A 190 -12.26 -19.97 7.91
N MET A 191 -11.17 -20.11 8.65
CA MET A 191 -10.90 -21.29 9.50
C MET A 191 -11.84 -21.38 10.71
N GLY A 192 -12.60 -20.32 11.02
CA GLY A 192 -13.52 -20.29 12.16
C GLY A 192 -12.91 -19.79 13.47
N VAL A 193 -11.70 -19.22 13.44
CA VAL A 193 -11.03 -18.70 14.64
C VAL A 193 -11.70 -17.42 15.15
N SER A 194 -11.84 -17.29 16.48
CA SER A 194 -12.36 -16.07 17.10
C SER A 194 -11.29 -14.97 17.09
N LEU A 195 -11.45 -13.98 16.20
CA LEU A 195 -10.50 -12.88 16.03
C LEU A 195 -10.95 -11.63 16.80
N GLU A 196 -10.02 -11.05 17.56
CA GLU A 196 -10.20 -9.76 18.23
C GLU A 196 -9.19 -8.74 17.67
N LEU A 197 -9.69 -7.70 17.01
CA LEU A 197 -8.85 -6.63 16.45
C LEU A 197 -8.55 -5.57 17.52
N LYS A 198 -7.27 -5.30 17.78
CA LYS A 198 -6.80 -4.28 18.73
C LYS A 198 -5.57 -3.57 18.18
N GLN A 199 -5.29 -2.36 18.65
CA GLN A 199 -3.98 -1.75 18.43
C GLN A 199 -3.01 -2.33 19.46
N LEU A 200 -2.00 -3.07 19.02
CA LEU A 200 -1.03 -3.71 19.88
C LEU A 200 0.25 -2.87 19.96
N PRO A 201 0.84 -2.72 21.16
CA PRO A 201 2.14 -2.05 21.29
C PRO A 201 3.27 -2.90 20.70
N VAL A 202 3.14 -4.23 20.74
CA VAL A 202 4.14 -5.23 20.33
C VAL A 202 3.40 -6.45 19.77
N ALA A 203 3.99 -7.10 18.76
CA ALA A 203 3.46 -8.24 18.00
C ALA A 203 2.32 -7.90 17.03
N ASP A 204 2.21 -8.71 15.98
CA ASP A 204 1.12 -8.67 15.02
C ASP A 204 -0.05 -9.57 15.43
N TYR A 205 0.27 -10.72 16.04
CA TYR A 205 -0.73 -11.65 16.55
C TYR A 205 -0.36 -12.13 17.95
N ILE A 206 -1.34 -12.19 18.84
CA ILE A 206 -1.21 -12.77 20.17
C ILE A 206 -2.12 -14.00 20.24
N LEU A 207 -1.49 -15.18 20.35
CA LEU A 207 -2.21 -16.45 20.43
C LEU A 207 -2.63 -16.79 21.86
N SER A 208 -1.88 -16.29 22.84
CA SER A 208 -2.18 -16.43 24.27
C SER A 208 -1.34 -15.42 25.06
N GLY A 209 -1.58 -15.28 26.36
CA GLY A 209 -0.75 -14.43 27.23
C GLY A 209 0.74 -14.83 27.33
N ARG A 210 1.15 -15.94 26.71
CA ARG A 210 2.56 -16.37 26.65
C ARG A 210 3.16 -16.33 25.25
N VAL A 211 2.34 -16.23 24.20
CA VAL A 211 2.76 -16.45 22.81
C VAL A 211 2.39 -15.23 21.97
N GLY A 212 3.42 -14.55 21.48
CA GLY A 212 3.31 -13.43 20.55
C GLY A 212 4.02 -13.75 19.25
N ILE A 213 3.41 -13.36 18.14
CA ILE A 213 3.90 -13.57 16.79
C ILE A 213 4.18 -12.22 16.14
N GLU A 214 5.37 -12.07 15.63
CA GLU A 214 5.74 -11.04 14.66
C GLU A 214 5.73 -11.69 13.28
N ARG A 215 5.01 -11.11 12.31
CA ARG A 215 4.96 -11.57 10.94
C ARG A 215 5.78 -10.61 10.08
N LYS A 216 6.77 -11.12 9.35
CA LYS A 216 7.64 -10.28 8.53
C LYS A 216 7.85 -10.90 7.16
N SER A 217 7.67 -10.10 6.10
CA SER A 217 8.01 -10.55 4.75
C SER A 217 9.53 -10.65 4.60
N ALA A 218 10.01 -11.51 3.69
CA ALA A 218 11.44 -11.61 3.35
C ALA A 218 12.06 -10.26 2.98
N LYS A 219 11.30 -9.40 2.29
CA LYS A 219 11.73 -8.04 1.94
C LYS A 219 11.86 -7.15 3.18
N ASP A 220 10.85 -7.11 4.03
CA ASP A 220 10.87 -6.28 5.25
C ASP A 220 11.90 -6.77 6.26
N PHE A 221 12.16 -8.09 6.29
CA PHE A 221 13.27 -8.67 7.04
C PHE A 221 14.60 -8.11 6.55
N ASN A 222 14.86 -8.18 5.23
CA ASN A 222 16.08 -7.61 4.65
C ASN A 222 16.20 -6.10 4.97
N ASP A 223 15.16 -5.32 4.69
CA ASP A 223 15.17 -3.88 4.95
C ASP A 223 15.42 -3.57 6.43
N SER A 224 14.82 -4.34 7.35
CA SER A 224 15.00 -4.15 8.79
C SER A 224 16.39 -4.55 9.31
N VAL A 225 17.05 -5.54 8.70
CA VAL A 225 18.46 -5.87 8.98
C VAL A 225 19.36 -4.71 8.55
N LYS A 226 19.13 -4.17 7.34
CA LYS A 226 19.91 -3.07 6.78
C LYS A 226 19.80 -1.79 7.60
N ASP A 227 18.59 -1.49 8.05
CA ASP A 227 18.29 -0.28 8.82
C ASP A 227 18.61 -0.44 10.32
N GLY A 228 19.03 -1.62 10.76
CA GLY A 228 19.40 -1.92 12.15
C GLY A 228 18.22 -1.99 13.12
N ARG A 229 16.97 -1.98 12.61
CA ARG A 229 15.74 -1.96 13.43
C ARG A 229 15.25 -3.36 13.82
N LEU A 230 15.62 -4.41 13.09
CA LEU A 230 15.16 -5.79 13.33
C LEU A 230 15.33 -6.23 14.79
N PHE A 231 16.52 -6.04 15.35
CA PHE A 231 16.83 -6.55 16.69
C PHE A 231 16.04 -5.83 17.79
N ASN A 232 15.71 -4.55 17.61
CA ASN A 232 14.92 -3.81 18.59
C ASN A 232 13.48 -4.33 18.61
N GLU A 233 12.87 -4.52 17.43
CA GLU A 233 11.52 -5.10 17.31
C GLU A 233 11.44 -6.48 17.96
N LEU A 234 12.42 -7.33 17.68
CA LEU A 234 12.49 -8.69 18.21
C LEU A 234 12.83 -8.73 19.70
N PHE A 235 13.63 -7.79 20.20
CA PHE A 235 13.92 -7.66 21.63
C PHE A 235 12.66 -7.26 22.41
N GLU A 236 11.87 -6.32 21.88
CA GLU A 236 10.56 -5.97 22.45
C GLU A 236 9.63 -7.17 22.47
N LEU A 237 9.55 -7.94 21.38
CA LEU A 237 8.76 -9.17 21.34
C LEU A 237 9.19 -10.18 22.41
N LYS A 238 10.51 -10.42 22.54
CA LYS A 238 11.09 -11.32 23.54
C LYS A 238 10.77 -10.89 24.98
N ASN A 239 10.80 -9.60 25.27
CA ASN A 239 10.58 -9.10 26.63
C ASN A 239 9.12 -9.19 27.05
N ASN A 240 8.19 -9.17 26.09
CA ASN A 240 6.75 -9.18 26.36
C ASN A 240 6.15 -10.60 26.31
N PHE A 241 6.79 -11.56 25.64
CA PHE A 241 6.26 -12.92 25.50
C PHE A 241 7.28 -13.99 25.91
N VAL A 242 6.82 -14.97 26.68
CA VAL A 242 7.63 -16.13 27.08
C VAL A 242 8.00 -17.00 25.88
N ARG A 243 7.12 -17.06 24.87
CA ARG A 243 7.30 -17.81 23.63
C ARG A 243 7.11 -16.87 22.44
N PRO A 244 8.13 -16.04 22.13
CA PRO A 244 8.12 -15.18 20.96
C PRO A 244 8.38 -16.01 19.69
N ILE A 245 7.61 -15.73 18.65
CA ILE A 245 7.74 -16.39 17.34
C ILE A 245 7.82 -15.31 16.26
N LEU A 246 8.76 -15.47 15.33
CA LEU A 246 8.88 -14.66 14.13
C LEU A 246 8.46 -15.51 12.93
N ILE A 247 7.34 -15.20 12.27
CA ILE A 247 7.00 -15.84 11.01
C ILE A 247 7.66 -15.07 9.88
N LEU A 248 8.59 -15.73 9.17
CA LEU A 248 9.25 -15.17 8.00
C LEU A 248 8.58 -15.67 6.71
N GLU A 249 7.96 -14.76 5.97
CA GLU A 249 7.24 -15.10 4.74
C GLU A 249 8.10 -14.90 3.49
N GLY A 250 8.34 -16.01 2.79
CA GLY A 250 9.21 -16.05 1.61
C GLY A 250 10.67 -16.30 1.97
N ASP A 251 11.53 -16.35 0.95
CA ASP A 251 12.96 -16.61 1.11
C ASP A 251 13.74 -15.28 1.26
N PRO A 252 14.33 -14.99 2.44
CA PRO A 252 15.11 -13.77 2.66
C PRO A 252 16.40 -13.70 1.82
N PHE A 253 16.89 -14.83 1.32
CA PHE A 253 18.13 -14.90 0.54
C PHE A 253 17.91 -14.58 -0.94
N LEU A 254 16.67 -14.69 -1.44
CA LEU A 254 16.35 -14.39 -2.83
C LEU A 254 16.26 -12.87 -3.06
N ASN A 255 16.94 -12.38 -4.10
CA ASN A 255 16.95 -10.98 -4.51
C ASN A 255 17.33 -9.99 -3.39
N SER A 256 18.14 -10.43 -2.42
CA SER A 256 18.61 -9.58 -1.33
C SER A 256 19.79 -8.71 -1.78
N ASN A 257 19.74 -7.43 -1.41
CA ASN A 257 20.87 -6.49 -1.56
C ASN A 257 21.83 -6.54 -0.36
N ILE A 258 21.67 -7.53 0.53
CA ILE A 258 22.47 -7.72 1.73
C ILE A 258 23.37 -8.94 1.54
N ASN A 259 24.57 -8.88 2.09
CA ASN A 259 25.46 -10.03 2.10
C ASN A 259 24.80 -11.22 2.81
N GLN A 260 24.81 -12.40 2.20
CA GLN A 260 24.21 -13.61 2.77
C GLN A 260 24.73 -13.92 4.17
N ASN A 261 26.01 -13.68 4.46
CA ASN A 261 26.57 -13.87 5.79
C ASN A 261 25.94 -12.95 6.84
N ALA A 262 25.54 -11.74 6.47
CA ALA A 262 24.82 -10.86 7.37
C ALA A 262 23.39 -11.37 7.65
N LEU A 263 22.73 -11.98 6.66
CA LEU A 263 21.42 -12.61 6.85
C LEU A 263 21.52 -13.87 7.71
N TYR A 264 22.49 -14.75 7.43
CA TYR A 264 22.77 -15.91 8.29
C TYR A 264 23.11 -15.48 9.70
N GLY A 265 23.94 -14.44 9.86
CA GLY A 265 24.27 -13.87 11.17
C GLY A 265 23.04 -13.32 11.90
N ALA A 266 22.15 -12.62 11.20
CA ALA A 266 20.91 -12.12 11.75
C ALA A 266 20.00 -13.26 12.23
N ILE A 267 19.70 -14.24 11.36
CA ILE A 267 18.87 -15.41 11.68
C ILE A 267 19.47 -16.20 12.86
N THR A 268 20.78 -16.47 12.81
CA THR A 268 21.49 -17.18 13.88
C THR A 268 21.40 -16.43 15.20
N SER A 269 21.56 -15.10 15.19
CA SER A 269 21.44 -14.28 16.40
C SER A 269 20.01 -14.25 16.94
N VAL A 270 19.00 -14.20 16.07
CA VAL A 270 17.59 -14.26 16.49
C VAL A 270 17.29 -15.58 17.21
N ILE A 271 17.77 -16.71 16.66
CA ILE A 271 17.52 -18.03 17.24
C ILE A 271 18.37 -18.25 18.51
N LEU A 272 19.69 -18.05 18.44
CA LEU A 272 20.59 -18.44 19.52
C LEU A 272 20.71 -17.37 20.62
N ASN A 273 20.78 -16.09 20.26
CA ASN A 273 20.99 -15.02 21.25
C ASN A 273 19.66 -14.48 21.79
N LEU A 274 18.69 -14.23 20.91
CA LEU A 274 17.38 -13.77 21.33
C LEU A 274 16.49 -14.93 21.80
N GLY A 275 16.71 -16.16 21.33
CA GLY A 275 15.86 -17.29 21.73
C GLY A 275 14.47 -17.21 21.11
N ILE A 276 14.34 -16.53 19.97
CA ILE A 276 13.08 -16.38 19.24
C ILE A 276 13.01 -17.49 18.19
N THR A 277 11.86 -18.16 18.12
CA THR A 277 11.63 -19.19 17.11
C THR A 277 11.31 -18.50 15.78
N ILE A 278 11.93 -18.94 14.69
CA ILE A 278 11.59 -18.53 13.31
C ILE A 278 10.93 -19.69 12.59
#